data_AF-A0A8J3L7A7-F1
#
_entry.id   AF-A0A8J3L7A7-F1
#
_cell.length_a   1.000
_cell.length_b   1.000
_cell.length_c   1.000
_cell.angle_alpha   90.00
_cell.angle_beta   90.00
_cell.angle_gamma   90.00
#
_symmetry.space_group_name_H-M   'P 1'
#
loop_
_entity.id
_entity.type
_entity.pdbx_description
1 polymer ?
#
loop_
_entity_poly.entity_id
_entity_poly.type
_entity_poly.pdbx_seq_one_letter_code
_entity_poly.pdbx_strand_id
1 'polypeptide(L)'
;MRRFSRLLSPAGLVLAGLLFLAPFLTVSCDAPGGYGRAAPGGTTTYTGWDLATGSTPDVTADKLLPPEQRRSDVLAPQPLAGTVLVVLVVGVLVAIGVGRARTRRGVVAALAAIAALFLLVNQATVRVLVEERLREQLTGPLPAGKEIGDFVHDQGGFGFALLALVLVALGNLAGWVRLLRAPGDAAVAPPASADAGATVPGGSAPTAPLPEA
;
A
#
# COMPACT_ATOMS: atom_id res chain seq x y z
N MET A 1 -5.92 -9.03 20.44
CA MET A 1 -6.43 -8.02 19.46
C MET A 1 -5.65 -6.70 19.38
N ARG A 2 -4.97 -6.20 20.44
CA ARG A 2 -4.23 -4.91 20.43
C ARG A 2 -3.06 -4.79 19.43
N ARG A 3 -2.56 -5.89 18.85
CA ARG A 3 -1.49 -5.86 17.84
C ARG A 3 -2.01 -5.47 16.44
N PHE A 4 -3.23 -5.89 16.09
CA PHE A 4 -3.85 -5.51 14.80
C PHE A 4 -4.14 -4.02 14.69
N SER A 5 -4.45 -3.34 15.81
CA SER A 5 -4.63 -1.89 15.82
C SER A 5 -3.36 -1.10 15.46
N ARG A 6 -2.16 -1.70 15.51
CA ARG A 6 -0.92 -1.06 15.05
C ARG A 6 -0.73 -1.18 13.54
N LEU A 7 -1.25 -2.23 12.90
CA LEU A 7 -1.27 -2.37 11.43
C LEU A 7 -2.24 -1.36 10.78
N LEU A 8 -3.26 -0.93 11.51
CA LEU A 8 -4.18 0.15 11.16
C LEU A 8 -3.56 1.57 11.28
N SER A 9 -2.28 1.68 11.65
CA SER A 9 -1.55 2.93 11.77
C SER A 9 -0.87 3.32 10.44
N PRO A 10 -0.23 4.51 10.33
CA PRO A 10 0.55 4.91 9.16
C PRO A 10 1.57 3.84 8.70
N ALA A 11 2.01 2.98 9.62
CA ALA A 11 2.90 1.85 9.32
C ALA A 11 2.37 0.91 8.23
N GLY A 12 1.05 0.71 8.11
CA GLY A 12 0.49 -0.16 7.07
C GLY A 12 0.68 0.40 5.66
N LEU A 13 0.55 1.72 5.50
CA LEU A 13 0.80 2.40 4.22
C LEU A 13 2.29 2.45 3.90
N VAL A 14 3.14 2.69 4.90
CA VAL A 14 4.60 2.61 4.73
C VAL A 14 5.02 1.21 4.30
N LEU A 15 4.47 0.17 4.94
CA LEU A 15 4.73 -1.21 4.55
C LEU A 15 4.27 -1.48 3.11
N ALA A 16 3.08 -1.03 2.70
CA ALA A 16 2.63 -1.15 1.32
C ALA A 16 3.58 -0.43 0.34
N GLY A 17 4.12 0.74 0.71
CA GLY A 17 5.13 1.45 -0.07
C GLY A 17 6.47 0.70 -0.15
N LEU A 18 6.93 0.09 0.94
CA LEU A 18 8.15 -0.73 0.92
C LEU A 18 7.95 -1.99 0.07
N LEU A 19 6.80 -2.63 0.18
CA LEU A 19 6.44 -3.78 -0.65
C LEU A 19 6.29 -3.38 -2.12
N PHE A 20 5.86 -2.15 -2.41
CA PHE A 20 5.82 -1.58 -3.77
C PHE A 20 7.22 -1.50 -4.43
N LEU A 21 8.26 -1.28 -3.63
CA LEU A 21 9.64 -1.27 -4.12
C LEU A 21 10.23 -2.68 -4.30
N ALA A 22 9.55 -3.72 -3.83
CA ALA A 22 9.98 -5.09 -4.03
C ALA A 22 9.76 -5.53 -5.50
N PRO A 23 10.21 -6.74 -5.91
CA PRO A 23 9.91 -7.32 -7.21
C PRO A 23 8.39 -7.46 -7.47
N PHE A 24 7.90 -6.87 -8.57
CA PHE A 24 6.47 -6.89 -8.97
C PHE A 24 6.18 -7.92 -10.05
N LEU A 25 7.03 -7.97 -11.05
CA LEU A 25 6.82 -8.78 -12.23
C LEU A 25 8.16 -9.35 -12.68
N THR A 26 8.14 -10.61 -13.10
CA THR A 26 9.29 -11.29 -13.66
C THR A 26 8.94 -12.00 -14.94
N VAL A 27 9.86 -11.94 -15.89
CA VAL A 27 9.84 -12.83 -17.06
C VAL A 27 10.72 -14.04 -16.75
N SER A 28 10.13 -15.23 -16.83
CA SER A 28 10.70 -16.51 -16.44
C SER A 28 11.88 -16.93 -17.33
N CYS A 29 12.78 -17.68 -16.72
CA CYS A 29 13.99 -18.27 -17.28
C CYS A 29 13.77 -19.14 -18.53
N ASP A 30 12.58 -19.68 -18.74
CA ASP A 30 12.33 -20.68 -19.78
C ASP A 30 11.95 -20.08 -21.14
N ALA A 31 11.95 -18.75 -21.28
CA ALA A 31 11.65 -18.10 -22.56
C ALA A 31 12.69 -18.49 -23.63
N PRO A 32 12.28 -19.13 -24.75
CA PRO A 32 13.23 -19.58 -25.77
C PRO A 32 13.88 -18.38 -26.46
N GLY A 33 15.21 -18.33 -26.42
CA GLY A 33 15.99 -17.20 -26.93
C GLY A 33 16.24 -16.07 -25.92
N GLY A 34 15.71 -16.18 -24.70
CA GLY A 34 15.86 -15.17 -23.65
C GLY A 34 14.90 -13.98 -23.81
N TYR A 35 15.07 -12.96 -22.96
CA TYR A 35 14.25 -11.75 -22.97
C TYR A 35 15.10 -10.52 -22.64
N GLY A 36 15.12 -9.54 -23.55
CA GLY A 36 15.85 -8.29 -23.41
C GLY A 36 17.35 -8.50 -23.27
N ARG A 37 17.87 -8.32 -22.06
CA ARG A 37 19.28 -8.56 -21.72
C ARG A 37 19.54 -9.95 -21.12
N ALA A 38 18.50 -10.68 -20.73
CA ALA A 38 18.61 -12.01 -20.16
C ALA A 38 18.74 -13.07 -21.26
N ALA A 39 19.76 -13.92 -21.15
CA ALA A 39 19.91 -15.13 -21.96
C ALA A 39 18.90 -16.20 -21.52
N PRO A 40 18.70 -17.27 -22.33
CA PRO A 40 17.92 -18.43 -21.90
C PRO A 40 18.38 -18.93 -20.52
N GLY A 41 17.44 -19.15 -19.62
CA GLY A 41 17.71 -19.50 -18.23
C GLY A 41 17.83 -18.30 -17.26
N GLY A 42 17.80 -17.06 -17.76
CA GLY A 42 17.88 -15.84 -16.94
C GLY A 42 16.51 -15.21 -16.66
N THR A 43 16.38 -14.53 -15.52
CA THR A 43 15.16 -13.80 -15.14
C THR A 43 15.37 -12.30 -15.31
N THR A 44 14.40 -11.61 -15.90
CA THR A 44 14.30 -10.15 -15.88
C THR A 44 13.23 -9.73 -14.87
N THR A 45 13.60 -8.90 -13.90
CA THR A 45 12.76 -8.50 -12.76
C THR A 45 12.47 -7.01 -12.80
N TYR A 46 11.18 -6.67 -12.79
CA TYR A 46 10.69 -5.30 -12.69
C TYR A 46 10.21 -5.03 -11.26
N THR A 47 10.77 -4.00 -10.62
CA THR A 47 10.24 -3.45 -9.36
C THR A 47 9.17 -2.40 -9.63
N GLY A 48 8.36 -2.03 -8.63
CA GLY A 48 7.41 -0.92 -8.79
C GLY A 48 8.10 0.41 -9.12
N TRP A 49 9.36 0.60 -8.69
CA TRP A 49 10.16 1.76 -9.05
C TRP A 49 10.55 1.78 -10.53
N ASP A 50 10.95 0.62 -11.06
CA ASP A 50 11.27 0.48 -12.49
C ASP A 50 10.07 0.80 -13.36
N LEU A 51 8.90 0.34 -12.95
CA LEU A 51 7.65 0.63 -13.66
C LEU A 51 7.28 2.12 -13.56
N ALA A 52 7.46 2.75 -12.40
CA ALA A 52 7.13 4.15 -12.21
C ALA A 52 8.04 5.11 -12.99
N THR A 53 9.33 4.78 -13.09
CA THR A 53 10.34 5.67 -13.70
C THR A 53 10.78 5.26 -15.10
N GLY A 54 10.43 4.04 -15.53
CA GLY A 54 10.98 3.44 -16.74
C GLY A 54 12.46 3.11 -16.61
N SER A 55 12.96 2.78 -15.41
CA SER A 55 14.36 2.36 -15.25
C SER A 55 14.61 0.96 -15.80
N THR A 56 15.91 0.65 -15.95
CA THR A 56 16.34 -0.67 -16.42
C THR A 56 16.02 -1.73 -15.37
N PRO A 57 15.29 -2.80 -15.73
CA PRO A 57 14.99 -3.88 -14.79
C PRO A 57 16.26 -4.61 -14.33
N ASP A 58 16.16 -5.37 -13.24
CA ASP A 58 17.27 -6.22 -12.80
C ASP A 58 17.31 -7.52 -13.60
N VAL A 59 18.51 -8.01 -13.90
CA VAL A 59 18.71 -9.26 -14.65
C VAL A 59 19.75 -10.11 -13.95
N THR A 60 19.50 -11.42 -13.86
CA THR A 60 20.42 -12.36 -13.22
C THR A 60 21.82 -12.29 -13.88
N ALA A 61 22.84 -11.94 -13.10
CA ALA A 61 24.15 -11.54 -13.62
C ALA A 61 24.89 -12.64 -14.41
N ASP A 62 24.70 -13.91 -14.03
CA ASP A 62 25.30 -15.08 -14.69
C ASP A 62 24.60 -15.46 -16.01
N LYS A 63 23.48 -14.81 -16.33
CA LYS A 63 22.65 -15.06 -17.52
C LYS A 63 22.49 -13.82 -18.39
N LEU A 64 23.48 -12.94 -18.44
CA LEU A 64 23.45 -11.80 -19.35
C LEU A 64 23.86 -12.20 -20.78
N LEU A 65 23.10 -11.71 -21.75
CA LEU A 65 23.47 -11.81 -23.17
C LEU A 65 24.74 -10.98 -23.45
N PRO A 66 25.57 -11.39 -24.44
CA PRO A 66 26.63 -10.56 -24.97
C PRO A 66 26.07 -9.20 -25.44
N PRO A 67 26.82 -8.08 -25.30
CA PRO A 67 26.34 -6.74 -25.64
C PRO A 67 25.65 -6.64 -27.01
N GLU A 68 26.18 -7.34 -28.01
CA GLU A 68 25.69 -7.28 -29.40
C GLU A 68 24.36 -8.00 -29.63
N GLN A 69 23.95 -8.83 -28.68
CA GLN A 69 22.68 -9.57 -28.72
C GLN A 69 21.64 -8.98 -27.77
N ARG A 70 22.01 -8.00 -26.94
CA ARG A 70 21.10 -7.38 -25.97
C ARG A 70 20.03 -6.58 -26.69
N ARG A 71 18.79 -6.79 -26.29
CA ARG A 71 17.65 -5.99 -26.70
C ARG A 71 17.18 -5.15 -25.53
N SER A 72 16.49 -4.05 -25.83
CA SER A 72 15.90 -3.22 -24.79
C SER A 72 14.80 -4.00 -24.06
N ASP A 73 14.97 -4.16 -22.75
CA ASP A 73 13.98 -4.59 -21.76
C ASP A 73 13.36 -3.40 -21.00
N VAL A 74 13.70 -2.17 -21.39
CA VAL A 74 13.18 -0.98 -20.75
C VAL A 74 11.74 -0.74 -21.18
N LEU A 75 10.86 -0.65 -20.20
CA LEU A 75 9.47 -0.24 -20.41
C LEU A 75 9.35 1.27 -20.30
N ALA A 76 8.43 1.86 -21.08
CA ALA A 76 8.09 3.27 -20.91
C ALA A 76 7.55 3.50 -19.48
N PRO A 77 7.80 4.68 -18.88
CA PRO A 77 7.28 5.02 -17.56
C PRO A 77 5.77 4.81 -17.49
N GLN A 78 5.32 4.07 -16.47
CA GLN A 78 3.92 3.76 -16.25
C GLN A 78 3.30 4.83 -15.33
N PRO A 79 2.47 5.75 -15.84
CA PRO A 79 1.94 6.85 -15.04
C PRO A 79 1.06 6.36 -13.88
N LEU A 80 0.42 5.19 -14.02
CA LEU A 80 -0.37 4.58 -12.95
C LEU A 80 0.51 4.14 -11.77
N ALA A 81 1.67 3.51 -12.02
CA ALA A 81 2.63 3.15 -10.98
C ALA A 81 3.13 4.39 -10.22
N GLY A 82 3.46 5.47 -10.95
CA GLY A 82 3.81 6.76 -10.33
C GLY A 82 2.67 7.34 -9.49
N THR A 83 1.43 7.23 -9.97
CA THR A 83 0.24 7.69 -9.24
C THR A 83 0.02 6.89 -7.96
N VAL A 84 0.22 5.57 -7.98
CA VAL A 84 0.15 4.72 -6.77
C VAL A 84 1.16 5.21 -5.73
N LEU A 85 2.41 5.49 -6.12
CA LEU A 85 3.43 6.00 -5.21
C LEU A 85 3.02 7.35 -4.59
N VAL A 86 2.49 8.28 -5.39
CA VAL A 86 1.98 9.57 -4.90
C VAL A 86 0.82 9.37 -3.93
N VAL A 87 -0.14 8.51 -4.25
CA VAL A 87 -1.30 8.21 -3.38
C VAL A 87 -0.84 7.59 -2.06
N LEU A 88 0.15 6.71 -2.07
CA LEU A 88 0.74 6.13 -0.86
C LEU A 88 1.37 7.21 0.03
N VAL A 89 2.18 8.10 -0.54
CA VAL A 89 2.80 9.23 0.18
C VAL A 89 1.74 10.15 0.78
N VAL A 90 0.75 10.56 -0.01
CA VAL A 90 -0.37 11.39 0.46
C VAL A 90 -1.15 10.68 1.56
N GLY A 91 -1.40 9.37 1.43
CA GLY A 91 -2.05 8.57 2.45
C GLY A 91 -1.30 8.58 3.78
N VAL A 92 0.02 8.45 3.75
CA VAL A 92 0.88 8.53 4.94
C VAL A 92 0.80 9.91 5.58
N LEU A 93 0.91 10.98 4.78
CA LEU A 93 0.82 12.36 5.26
C LEU A 93 -0.55 12.64 5.91
N VAL A 94 -1.64 12.20 5.30
CA VAL A 94 -3.00 12.32 5.86
C VAL A 94 -3.13 11.51 7.15
N ALA A 95 -2.56 10.31 7.20
CA ALA A 95 -2.60 9.45 8.38
C ALA A 95 -1.87 10.07 9.58
N ILE A 96 -0.87 10.92 9.34
CA ILE A 96 -0.10 11.61 10.39
C ILE A 96 -0.72 12.97 10.72
N GLY A 97 -1.05 13.79 9.72
CA GLY A 97 -1.44 15.19 9.89
C GLY A 97 -2.88 15.43 10.32
N VAL A 98 -3.80 14.49 10.07
CA VAL A 98 -5.22 14.68 10.39
C VAL A 98 -5.52 14.23 11.83
N GLY A 99 -5.76 15.22 12.71
CA GLY A 99 -6.08 14.98 14.12
C GLY A 99 -7.46 14.34 14.35
N ARG A 100 -8.44 14.60 13.48
CA ARG A 100 -9.80 14.04 13.59
C ARG A 100 -9.82 12.58 13.14
N ALA A 101 -9.91 11.64 14.09
CA ALA A 101 -9.85 10.20 13.84
C ALA A 101 -10.89 9.70 12.81
N ARG A 102 -12.11 10.26 12.81
CA ARG A 102 -13.17 9.90 11.86
C ARG A 102 -12.78 10.28 10.43
N THR A 103 -12.40 11.54 10.20
CA THR A 103 -11.97 12.02 8.87
C THR A 103 -10.73 11.28 8.41
N ARG A 104 -9.72 11.13 9.28
CA ARG A 104 -8.48 10.42 8.98
C ARG A 104 -8.74 8.99 8.47
N ARG A 105 -9.53 8.20 9.21
CA ARG A 105 -9.82 6.80 8.83
C ARG A 105 -10.59 6.70 7.52
N GLY A 106 -11.59 7.55 7.32
CA GLY A 106 -12.36 7.56 6.07
C GLY A 106 -11.48 7.87 4.85
N VAL A 107 -10.65 8.92 4.94
CA VAL A 107 -9.77 9.33 3.84
C VAL A 107 -8.67 8.29 3.58
N VAL A 108 -8.03 7.76 4.61
CA VAL A 108 -7.00 6.71 4.46
C VAL A 108 -7.58 5.45 3.84
N ALA A 109 -8.81 5.04 4.23
CA ALA A 109 -9.47 3.90 3.61
C ALA A 109 -9.72 4.11 2.11
N ALA A 110 -10.20 5.30 1.74
CA ALA A 110 -10.45 5.66 0.34
C ALA A 110 -9.14 5.68 -0.48
N LEU A 111 -8.08 6.32 0.03
CA LEU A 111 -6.78 6.37 -0.66
C LEU A 111 -6.17 4.99 -0.83
N ALA A 112 -6.24 4.13 0.19
CA ALA A 112 -5.74 2.76 0.08
C ALA A 112 -6.53 1.93 -0.95
N ALA A 113 -7.85 2.09 -1.02
CA ALA A 113 -8.68 1.43 -2.02
C ALA A 113 -8.37 1.92 -3.45
N ILE A 114 -8.19 3.24 -3.64
CA ILE A 114 -7.80 3.83 -4.92
C ILE A 114 -6.42 3.31 -5.35
N ALA A 115 -5.44 3.29 -4.44
CA ALA A 115 -4.11 2.76 -4.70
C ALA A 115 -4.18 1.27 -5.11
N ALA A 116 -4.98 0.46 -4.43
CA ALA A 116 -5.15 -0.96 -4.78
C ALA A 116 -5.73 -1.14 -6.18
N LEU A 117 -6.74 -0.33 -6.54
CA LEU A 117 -7.33 -0.36 -7.87
C LEU A 117 -6.33 0.04 -8.95
N PHE A 118 -5.60 1.14 -8.75
CA PHE A 118 -4.57 1.58 -9.69
C PHE A 118 -3.44 0.56 -9.82
N LEU A 119 -3.06 -0.11 -8.74
CA LEU A 119 -2.06 -1.17 -8.76
C LEU A 119 -2.52 -2.36 -9.61
N LEU A 120 -3.78 -2.78 -9.48
CA LEU A 120 -4.37 -3.86 -10.29
C LEU A 120 -4.39 -3.50 -11.78
N VAL A 121 -4.85 -2.29 -12.11
CA VAL A 121 -4.90 -1.82 -13.51
C VAL A 121 -3.48 -1.73 -14.08
N ASN A 122 -2.54 -1.16 -13.32
CA ASN A 122 -1.14 -1.06 -13.73
C ASN A 122 -0.53 -2.44 -13.99
N GLN A 123 -0.77 -3.42 -13.12
CA GLN A 123 -0.24 -4.77 -13.29
C GLN A 123 -0.79 -5.43 -14.56
N ALA A 124 -2.08 -5.30 -14.83
CA ALA A 124 -2.70 -5.82 -16.04
C ALA A 124 -2.09 -5.18 -17.30
N THR A 125 -1.90 -3.86 -17.30
CA THR A 125 -1.28 -3.14 -18.43
C THR A 125 0.18 -3.57 -18.66
N VAL A 126 0.98 -3.63 -17.60
CA VAL A 126 2.40 -4.03 -17.69
C VAL A 126 2.52 -5.45 -18.20
N ARG A 127 1.68 -6.37 -17.73
CA ARG A 127 1.66 -7.75 -18.20
C ARG A 127 1.42 -7.83 -19.71
N VAL A 128 0.42 -7.12 -20.23
CA VAL A 128 0.14 -7.08 -21.68
C VAL A 128 1.33 -6.54 -22.46
N LEU A 129 1.94 -5.43 -22.01
CA LEU A 129 3.11 -4.84 -22.66
C LEU A 129 4.31 -5.78 -22.68
N VAL A 130 4.55 -6.49 -21.56
CA VAL A 130 5.64 -7.45 -21.47
C VAL A 130 5.39 -8.67 -22.35
N GLU A 131 4.15 -9.17 -22.41
CA GLU A 131 3.77 -10.27 -23.31
C GLU A 131 3.93 -9.87 -24.78
N GLU A 132 3.54 -8.65 -25.17
CA GLU A 132 3.77 -8.11 -26.51
C GLU A 132 5.26 -8.01 -26.84
N ARG A 133 6.07 -7.45 -25.93
CA ARG A 133 7.53 -7.37 -26.09
C ARG A 133 8.17 -8.74 -26.18
N LEU A 134 7.72 -9.69 -25.36
CA LEU A 134 8.22 -11.06 -25.40
C LEU A 134 7.89 -11.68 -26.76
N ARG A 135 6.67 -11.49 -27.28
CA ARG A 135 6.27 -11.94 -28.61
C ARG A 135 7.18 -11.41 -29.71
N GLU A 136 7.53 -10.12 -29.66
CA GLU A 136 8.44 -9.47 -30.63
C GLU A 136 9.87 -10.02 -30.56
N GLN A 137 10.31 -10.47 -29.38
CA GLN A 137 11.68 -10.89 -29.14
C GLN A 137 11.91 -12.40 -29.27
N LEU A 138 10.85 -13.21 -29.35
CA LEU A 138 10.98 -14.65 -29.55
C LEU A 138 11.68 -14.95 -30.87
N THR A 139 12.84 -15.61 -30.79
CA THR A 139 13.61 -16.04 -31.97
C THR A 139 13.32 -17.47 -32.40
N GLY A 140 12.52 -18.21 -31.63
CA GLY A 140 12.19 -19.62 -31.89
C GLY A 140 10.74 -19.94 -31.56
N PRO A 141 10.25 -21.12 -31.99
CA PRO A 141 8.91 -21.58 -31.65
C PRO A 141 8.78 -21.78 -30.14
N LEU A 142 7.60 -21.50 -29.61
CA LEU A 142 7.27 -21.80 -28.22
C LEU A 142 7.24 -23.32 -28.00
N PRO A 143 7.59 -23.81 -26.80
CA PRO A 143 7.40 -25.21 -26.44
C PRO A 143 5.95 -25.65 -26.62
N ALA A 144 5.74 -26.91 -27.02
CA ALA A 144 4.40 -27.44 -27.27
C ALA A 144 3.50 -27.29 -26.02
N GLY A 145 2.33 -26.68 -26.20
CA GLY A 145 1.35 -26.45 -25.13
C GLY A 145 1.69 -25.30 -24.17
N LYS A 146 2.68 -24.46 -24.50
CA LYS A 146 2.99 -23.23 -23.74
C LYS A 146 2.52 -21.98 -24.48
N GLU A 147 1.94 -21.06 -23.73
CA GLU A 147 1.58 -19.72 -24.21
C GLU A 147 2.58 -18.67 -23.72
N ILE A 148 2.60 -17.50 -24.36
CA ILE A 148 3.50 -16.40 -23.98
C ILE A 148 3.27 -15.96 -22.53
N GLY A 149 2.01 -15.95 -22.10
CA GLY A 149 1.64 -15.61 -20.73
C GLY A 149 2.17 -16.58 -19.68
N ASP A 150 2.56 -17.82 -20.06
CA ASP A 150 3.16 -18.79 -19.13
C ASP A 150 4.59 -18.41 -18.74
N PHE A 151 5.23 -17.49 -19.46
CA PHE A 151 6.57 -17.01 -19.17
C PHE A 151 6.55 -15.69 -18.41
N VAL A 152 5.38 -15.09 -18.16
CA VAL A 152 5.24 -13.84 -17.42
C VAL A 152 4.56 -14.15 -16.09
N HIS A 153 5.29 -13.92 -15.00
CA HIS A 153 4.81 -14.23 -13.66
C HIS A 153 4.76 -12.97 -12.80
N ASP A 154 3.65 -12.82 -12.09
CA ASP A 154 3.53 -11.85 -11.01
C ASP A 154 4.39 -12.33 -9.83
N GLN A 155 5.22 -11.44 -9.30
CA GLN A 155 6.06 -11.75 -8.14
C GLN A 155 5.32 -11.47 -6.82
N GLY A 156 5.88 -12.03 -5.74
CA GLY A 156 5.31 -11.87 -4.41
C GLY A 156 5.13 -10.41 -3.98
N GLY A 157 5.98 -9.48 -4.43
CA GLY A 157 5.90 -8.06 -4.07
C GLY A 157 4.57 -7.42 -4.47
N PHE A 158 4.07 -7.72 -5.67
CA PHE A 158 2.74 -7.28 -6.12
C PHE A 158 1.63 -7.80 -5.20
N GLY A 159 1.61 -9.11 -4.96
CA GLY A 159 0.58 -9.75 -4.13
C GLY A 159 0.59 -9.23 -2.68
N PHE A 160 1.77 -9.08 -2.08
CA PHE A 160 1.91 -8.55 -0.73
C PHE A 160 1.53 -7.07 -0.64
N ALA A 161 1.93 -6.24 -1.61
CA ALA A 161 1.54 -4.83 -1.65
C ALA A 161 0.02 -4.68 -1.77
N LEU A 162 -0.61 -5.45 -2.68
CA LEU A 162 -2.06 -5.46 -2.85
C LEU A 162 -2.77 -5.91 -1.57
N LEU A 163 -2.32 -7.00 -0.95
CA LEU A 163 -2.89 -7.49 0.31
C LEU A 163 -2.77 -6.45 1.42
N ALA A 164 -1.60 -5.80 1.56
CA ALA A 164 -1.39 -4.74 2.54
C ALA A 164 -2.36 -3.57 2.34
N LEU A 165 -2.53 -3.10 1.09
CA LEU A 165 -3.48 -2.04 0.74
C LEU A 165 -4.93 -2.42 1.07
N VAL A 166 -5.36 -3.64 0.74
CA VAL A 166 -6.70 -4.15 1.05
C VAL A 166 -6.92 -4.21 2.56
N LEU A 167 -5.96 -4.72 3.33
CA LEU A 167 -6.06 -4.79 4.79
C LEU A 167 -6.12 -3.39 5.42
N VAL A 168 -5.34 -2.43 4.92
CA VAL A 168 -5.38 -1.03 5.34
C VAL A 168 -6.75 -0.41 5.03
N ALA A 169 -7.28 -0.64 3.82
CA ALA A 169 -8.57 -0.12 3.39
C ALA A 169 -9.70 -0.67 4.26
N LEU A 170 -9.82 -2.00 4.38
CA LEU A 170 -10.86 -2.67 5.17
C LEU A 170 -10.77 -2.31 6.66
N GLY A 171 -9.56 -2.28 7.20
CA GLY A 171 -9.35 -1.93 8.59
C GLY A 171 -9.79 -0.50 8.89
N ASN A 172 -9.35 0.47 8.09
CA ASN A 172 -9.71 1.87 8.30
C ASN A 172 -11.21 2.10 8.06
N LEU A 173 -11.80 1.43 7.07
CA LEU A 173 -13.23 1.46 6.79
C LEU A 173 -14.04 0.92 7.97
N ALA A 174 -13.70 -0.25 8.50
CA ALA A 174 -14.36 -0.83 9.67
C ALA A 174 -14.23 0.09 10.90
N GLY A 175 -13.05 0.67 11.11
CA GLY A 175 -12.81 1.64 12.16
C GLY A 175 -13.57 2.95 11.99
N TRP A 176 -13.84 3.36 10.75
CA TRP A 176 -14.66 4.52 10.43
C TRP A 176 -16.15 4.23 10.68
N VAL A 177 -16.67 3.12 10.18
CA VAL A 177 -18.07 2.69 10.37
C VAL A 177 -18.42 2.53 11.85
N ARG A 178 -17.51 2.02 12.68
CA ARG A 178 -17.71 1.94 14.13
C ARG A 178 -17.86 3.32 14.78
N LEU A 179 -17.11 4.33 14.32
CA LEU A 179 -17.23 5.71 14.81
C LEU A 179 -18.52 6.39 14.31
N LEU A 180 -19.09 5.95 13.19
CA LEU A 180 -20.40 6.40 12.72
C LEU A 180 -21.54 5.81 13.56
N ARG A 181 -21.37 4.56 13.99
CA ARG A 181 -22.39 3.79 14.70
C ARG A 181 -22.41 4.00 16.21
N ALA A 182 -21.34 4.52 16.81
CA ALA A 182 -21.36 4.92 18.22
C ALA A 182 -22.46 5.98 18.37
N PRO A 183 -23.62 5.63 18.95
CA PRO A 183 -24.66 6.59 19.23
C PRO A 183 -23.98 7.65 20.07
N GLY A 184 -24.07 8.93 19.67
CA GLY A 184 -23.53 9.98 20.52
C GLY A 184 -24.07 9.74 21.92
N ASP A 185 -23.21 9.75 22.93
CA ASP A 185 -23.56 9.71 24.34
C ASP A 185 -24.51 10.88 24.75
N ALA A 186 -25.14 11.56 23.80
CA ALA A 186 -26.21 12.54 23.91
C ALA A 186 -27.59 11.90 24.13
N ALA A 187 -27.63 10.87 24.97
CA ALA A 187 -28.68 10.79 25.97
C ALA A 187 -28.00 10.61 27.34
N VAL A 188 -27.03 11.47 27.66
CA VAL A 188 -26.83 11.91 29.04
C VAL A 188 -28.21 12.32 29.51
N ALA A 189 -28.88 11.43 30.23
CA ALA A 189 -30.08 11.76 30.96
C ALA A 189 -29.74 13.03 31.74
N PRO A 190 -30.56 14.10 31.65
CA PRO A 190 -30.34 15.28 32.47
C PRO A 190 -30.12 14.80 33.91
N PRO A 191 -29.14 15.34 34.65
CA PRO A 191 -28.94 14.96 36.05
C PRO A 191 -30.31 15.09 36.71
N ALA A 192 -30.87 13.95 37.14
CA ALA A 192 -32.11 13.95 37.88
C ALA A 192 -31.89 14.95 39.01
N SER A 193 -32.65 16.03 38.96
CA SER A 193 -32.67 17.08 39.95
C SER A 193 -32.73 16.43 41.33
N ALA A 194 -31.57 16.35 41.98
CA ALA A 194 -31.45 16.11 43.41
C ALA A 194 -31.83 17.44 44.07
N ASP A 195 -33.12 17.73 44.00
CA ASP A 195 -33.74 18.72 44.84
C ASP A 195 -34.19 18.03 46.13
N ALA A 196 -34.19 18.81 47.22
CA ALA A 196 -34.65 18.49 48.57
C ALA A 196 -33.70 17.76 49.55
N GLY A 197 -32.90 18.56 50.26
CA GLY A 197 -33.13 18.70 51.71
C GLY A 197 -32.06 18.20 52.68
N ALA A 198 -31.16 19.09 53.13
CA ALA A 198 -30.72 19.12 54.53
C ALA A 198 -30.01 20.45 54.86
N THR A 199 -30.77 21.32 55.49
CA THR A 199 -30.38 22.45 56.34
C THR A 199 -29.19 22.14 57.26
N VAL A 200 -28.18 23.01 57.32
CA VAL A 200 -27.49 23.38 58.59
C VAL A 200 -27.09 24.85 58.56
N PRO A 201 -27.58 25.68 59.50
CA PRO A 201 -27.14 27.06 59.70
C PRO A 201 -25.99 27.12 60.72
N GLY A 202 -25.11 28.11 60.54
CA GLY A 202 -24.35 28.72 61.64
C GLY A 202 -22.99 28.09 61.97
N GLY A 203 -21.92 28.84 61.73
CA GLY A 203 -20.59 28.48 62.19
C GLY A 203 -19.56 29.55 61.85
N SER A 204 -19.37 30.46 62.78
CA SER A 204 -18.48 31.63 62.81
C SER A 204 -17.03 31.36 62.40
N ALA A 205 -16.37 32.37 61.83
CA ALA A 205 -14.92 32.49 61.63
C ALA A 205 -14.12 32.34 62.95
N PRO A 206 -12.80 31.99 62.93
CA PRO A 206 -11.77 33.04 62.84
C PRO A 206 -10.42 32.67 62.15
N THR A 207 -9.85 33.67 61.46
CA THR A 207 -8.49 34.25 61.63
C THR A 207 -7.20 33.38 61.74
N ALA A 208 -6.33 33.49 60.71
CA ALA A 208 -4.83 33.58 60.66
C ALA A 208 -3.93 32.48 61.33
N PRO A 209 -2.60 32.31 61.05
CA PRO A 209 -1.64 33.23 60.40
C PRO A 209 -0.68 32.62 59.34
N LEU A 210 0.25 33.49 58.88
CA LEU A 210 1.37 33.34 57.92
C LEU A 210 2.55 32.45 58.46
N PRO A 211 3.79 32.55 57.93
CA PRO A 211 4.51 31.54 57.13
C PRO A 211 5.66 30.84 57.89
N GLU A 212 6.29 29.81 57.31
CA GLU A 212 7.65 29.38 57.69
C GLU A 212 8.51 29.12 56.45
N ALA A 213 9.81 29.26 56.67
CA ALA A 213 10.86 29.74 55.76
C ALA A 213 11.36 28.77 54.68
#